data_AF-A0A2N6P202-F1
#
_entry.id   AF-A0A2N6P202-F1
#
_cell.length_a   1.000
_cell.length_b   1.000
_cell.length_c   1.000
_cell.angle_alpha   90.00
_cell.angle_beta   90.00
_cell.angle_gamma   90.00
#
_symmetry.space_group_name_H-M   'P 1'
#
loop_
_entity.id
_entity.type
_entity.pdbx_description
1 polymer ?
#
loop_
_entity_poly.entity_id
_entity_poly.type
_entity_poly.pdbx_seq_one_letter_code
_entity_poly.pdbx_strand_id
1 'polypeptide(L)'
;MELEQAWDKLWHHQGVGVPKEGLVALNKTNGKYLQTNRSTAAKPEYYALVEMFHQLHCLNIIRQATWPTDMYDKGWGEELQPMNVSESQGRAHVDHCVETLRLSLMCFGDVTPMLLFTQDGTLNTSTADFNVHHKCRNYEQIRNFVDASAVDPVIA
;
A
#
# COMPACT_ATOMS: atom_id res chain seq x y z
N MET A 1 -17.95 -5.64 13.41
CA MET A 1 -17.31 -6.94 13.11
C MET A 1 -17.31 -7.23 11.61
N GLU A 2 -18.45 -7.11 10.92
CA GLU A 2 -18.54 -7.33 9.45
C GLU A 2 -17.58 -6.44 8.64
N LEU A 3 -17.51 -5.14 8.93
CA LEU A 3 -16.60 -4.21 8.26
C LEU A 3 -15.13 -4.65 8.39
N GLU A 4 -14.71 -5.04 9.59
CA GLU A 4 -13.33 -5.48 9.84
C GLU A 4 -13.02 -6.80 9.12
N GLN A 5 -13.99 -7.72 9.05
CA GLN A 5 -13.84 -8.95 8.26
C GLN A 5 -13.77 -8.67 6.76
N ALA A 6 -14.50 -7.68 6.25
CA ALA A 6 -14.43 -7.28 4.86
C ALA A 6 -13.06 -6.69 4.51
N TRP A 7 -12.50 -5.86 5.38
CA TRP A 7 -11.14 -5.33 5.22
C TRP A 7 -10.08 -6.42 5.33
N ASP A 8 -10.16 -7.33 6.31
CA ASP A 8 -9.22 -8.45 6.44
C ASP A 8 -9.17 -9.29 5.16
N LYS A 9 -10.33 -9.65 4.61
CA LYS A 9 -10.43 -10.39 3.34
C LYS A 9 -9.82 -9.67 2.13
N LEU A 10 -9.67 -8.35 2.18
CA LEU A 10 -9.19 -7.54 1.06
C LEU A 10 -7.66 -7.55 0.93
N TRP A 11 -6.94 -7.63 2.05
CA TRP A 11 -5.48 -7.53 2.07
C TRP A 11 -4.81 -8.82 2.58
N HIS A 12 -5.50 -9.63 3.38
CA HIS A 12 -4.91 -10.81 4.03
C HIS A 12 -4.82 -11.99 3.08
N HIS A 13 -3.79 -11.95 2.23
CA HIS A 13 -3.51 -12.99 1.24
C HIS A 13 -2.16 -13.66 1.50
N GLN A 14 -2.02 -14.88 0.99
CA GLN A 14 -0.77 -15.64 1.07
C GLN A 14 0.33 -14.99 0.24
N GLY A 15 1.57 -15.09 0.73
CA GLY A 15 2.74 -14.72 -0.06
C GLY A 15 2.98 -15.66 -1.25
N VAL A 16 3.85 -15.21 -2.14
CA VAL A 16 4.21 -15.89 -3.38
C VAL A 16 5.68 -16.32 -3.34
N GLY A 17 6.03 -17.28 -4.21
CA GLY A 17 7.41 -17.68 -4.44
C GLY A 17 8.04 -16.86 -5.55
N VAL A 18 9.22 -16.29 -5.29
CA VAL A 18 10.03 -15.56 -6.26
C VAL A 18 11.28 -16.38 -6.57
N PRO A 19 11.51 -16.79 -7.83
CA PRO A 19 12.73 -17.53 -8.18
C PRO A 19 13.95 -16.60 -8.11
N LYS A 20 15.15 -17.17 -8.04
CA LYS A 20 16.40 -16.41 -7.94
C LYS A 20 16.57 -15.37 -9.05
N GLU A 21 16.12 -15.68 -10.27
CA GLU A 21 16.17 -14.76 -11.41
C GLU A 21 15.31 -13.50 -11.17
N GLY A 22 14.21 -13.64 -10.43
CA GLY A 22 13.35 -12.52 -10.04
C GLY A 22 14.05 -11.52 -9.12
N LEU A 23 15.00 -11.97 -8.29
CA LEU A 23 15.81 -11.07 -7.46
C LEU A 23 16.69 -10.14 -8.29
N VAL A 24 17.12 -10.55 -9.49
CA VAL A 24 17.90 -9.70 -10.39
C VAL A 24 17.05 -8.53 -10.87
N ALA A 25 15.81 -8.79 -11.28
CA ALA A 25 14.88 -7.75 -11.72
C ALA A 25 14.55 -6.74 -10.61
N LEU A 26 14.56 -7.19 -9.35
CA LEU A 26 14.34 -6.34 -8.17
C LEU A 26 15.61 -5.64 -7.66
N ASN A 27 16.78 -5.89 -8.26
CA ASN A 27 18.08 -5.43 -7.78
C ASN A 27 18.40 -5.91 -6.34
N LYS A 28 18.03 -7.15 -6.03
CA LYS A 28 18.11 -7.76 -4.68
C LYS A 28 18.97 -9.02 -4.63
N THR A 29 20.09 -9.08 -5.35
CA THR A 29 20.91 -10.31 -5.42
C THR A 29 21.76 -10.59 -4.18
N ASN A 30 21.98 -9.59 -3.31
CA ASN A 30 22.97 -9.66 -2.23
C ASN A 30 22.37 -9.77 -0.82
N GLY A 31 21.04 -9.86 -0.70
CA GLY A 31 20.36 -9.90 0.59
C GLY A 31 20.11 -11.31 1.12
N LYS A 32 19.99 -11.44 2.45
CA LYS A 32 19.52 -12.66 3.12
C LYS A 32 18.00 -12.63 3.22
N TYR A 33 17.34 -13.20 2.23
CA TYR A 33 15.88 -13.23 2.13
C TYR A 33 15.28 -14.52 2.63
N LEU A 34 14.07 -14.42 3.19
CA LEU A 34 13.28 -15.57 3.60
C LEU A 34 13.02 -16.49 2.39
N GLN A 35 13.27 -17.79 2.57
CA GLN A 35 13.01 -18.79 1.53
C GLN A 35 11.66 -19.45 1.76
N THR A 36 11.04 -19.95 0.69
CA THR A 36 9.80 -20.74 0.79
C THR A 36 10.12 -22.17 1.24
N ASN A 37 9.09 -22.90 1.69
CA ASN A 37 9.19 -24.33 1.99
C ASN A 37 9.44 -25.21 0.74
N ARG A 38 9.36 -24.64 -0.47
CA ARG A 38 9.67 -25.32 -1.75
C ARG A 38 11.08 -25.05 -2.24
N SER A 39 11.79 -24.12 -1.61
CA SER A 39 13.15 -23.73 -1.99
C SER A 39 14.12 -24.92 -1.83
N THR A 40 15.01 -25.08 -2.81
CA THR A 40 16.09 -26.09 -2.77
C THR A 40 17.41 -25.47 -3.21
N ALA A 41 18.54 -26.13 -2.93
CA ALA A 41 19.85 -25.64 -3.37
C ALA A 41 19.95 -25.49 -4.90
N ALA A 42 19.30 -26.38 -5.66
CA ALA A 42 19.28 -26.34 -7.13
C ALA A 42 18.27 -25.33 -7.69
N LYS A 43 17.19 -25.06 -6.95
CA LYS A 43 16.13 -24.12 -7.33
C LYS A 43 15.75 -23.25 -6.12
N PRO A 44 16.54 -22.20 -5.81
CA PRO A 44 16.21 -21.30 -4.72
C PRO A 44 14.93 -20.53 -5.02
N GLU A 45 14.04 -20.46 -4.03
CA GLU A 45 12.78 -19.72 -4.10
C GLU A 45 12.59 -18.88 -2.83
N TYR A 46 12.25 -17.61 -3.01
CA TYR A 46 12.16 -16.62 -1.94
C TYR A 46 10.71 -16.25 -1.67
N TYR A 47 10.36 -16.12 -0.40
CA TYR A 47 9.04 -15.69 0.02
C TYR A 47 8.90 -14.18 -0.19
N ALA A 48 7.82 -13.77 -0.83
CA ALA A 48 7.48 -12.37 -1.03
C ALA A 48 5.99 -12.12 -0.79
N LEU A 49 5.65 -10.93 -0.33
CA LEU A 49 4.28 -10.41 -0.38
C LEU A 49 4.10 -9.61 -1.66
N VAL A 50 2.86 -9.45 -2.11
CA VAL A 50 2.56 -8.57 -3.25
C VAL A 50 2.29 -7.17 -2.72
N GLU A 51 2.99 -6.17 -3.27
CA GLU A 51 2.97 -4.79 -2.78
C GLU A 51 1.54 -4.23 -2.65
N MET A 52 0.65 -4.46 -3.61
CA MET A 52 -0.76 -4.02 -3.54
C MET A 52 -1.45 -4.46 -2.25
N PHE A 53 -1.26 -5.70 -1.81
CA PHE A 53 -1.89 -6.19 -0.58
C PHE A 53 -1.23 -5.58 0.66
N HIS A 54 0.07 -5.32 0.63
CA HIS A 54 0.74 -4.59 1.70
C HIS A 54 0.23 -3.14 1.81
N GLN A 55 0.06 -2.46 0.68
CA GLN A 55 -0.53 -1.11 0.63
C GLN A 55 -1.96 -1.08 1.18
N LEU A 56 -2.79 -2.07 0.85
CA LEU A 56 -4.15 -2.20 1.39
C LEU A 56 -4.15 -2.50 2.89
N HIS A 57 -3.21 -3.32 3.38
CA HIS A 57 -2.99 -3.55 4.81
C HIS A 57 -2.63 -2.24 5.54
N CYS A 58 -1.66 -1.47 5.02
CA CYS A 58 -1.28 -0.18 5.58
C CYS A 58 -2.45 0.82 5.58
N LEU A 59 -3.23 0.89 4.48
CA LEU A 59 -4.41 1.74 4.41
C LEU A 59 -5.46 1.37 5.47
N ASN A 60 -5.65 0.08 5.75
CA ASN A 60 -6.57 -0.36 6.79
C ASN A 60 -6.09 0.06 8.20
N ILE A 61 -4.79 -0.01 8.47
CA ILE A 61 -4.21 0.49 9.74
C ILE A 61 -4.46 1.99 9.88
N ILE A 62 -4.19 2.76 8.82
CA ILE A 62 -4.44 4.21 8.80
C ILE A 62 -5.93 4.50 9.04
N ARG A 63 -6.83 3.78 8.35
CA ARG A 63 -8.29 3.90 8.55
C ARG A 63 -8.65 3.71 10.02
N GLN A 64 -8.16 2.66 10.66
CA GLN A 64 -8.43 2.38 12.07
C GLN A 64 -7.85 3.47 12.99
N ALA A 65 -6.65 3.97 12.69
CA ALA A 65 -6.00 5.05 13.46
C ALA A 65 -6.70 6.42 13.32
N THR A 66 -7.51 6.62 12.28
CA THR A 66 -8.31 7.85 12.11
C THR A 66 -9.60 7.88 12.94
N TRP A 67 -9.96 6.78 13.60
CA TRP A 67 -11.24 6.65 14.30
C TRP A 67 -11.32 7.25 15.72
N PRO A 68 -10.22 7.33 16.51
CA PRO A 68 -10.20 8.06 17.77
C PRO A 68 -10.27 9.59 17.54
N THR A 69 -11.41 10.08 17.04
CA THR A 69 -11.61 11.48 16.63
C THR A 69 -11.53 12.45 17.82
N ASP A 70 -11.76 11.94 19.02
CA ASP A 70 -11.65 12.65 20.31
C ASP A 70 -10.21 12.95 20.73
N MET A 71 -9.23 12.27 20.14
CA MET A 71 -7.80 12.46 20.41
C MET A 71 -7.18 13.63 19.63
N TYR A 72 -7.91 14.19 18.67
CA TYR A 72 -7.45 15.32 17.84
C TYR A 72 -7.99 16.64 18.37
N ASP A 73 -7.16 17.69 18.33
CA ASP A 73 -7.61 19.04 18.66
C ASP A 73 -8.72 19.46 17.68
N LYS A 74 -9.85 19.94 18.21
CA LYS A 74 -10.98 20.40 17.41
C LYS A 74 -10.64 21.63 16.56
N GLY A 75 -9.60 22.38 16.93
CA GLY A 75 -9.04 23.48 16.14
C GLY A 75 -8.13 23.03 14.99
N TRP A 76 -7.64 21.78 14.99
CA TRP A 76 -6.77 21.22 13.93
C TRP A 76 -7.49 21.09 12.57
N GLY A 77 -8.83 21.14 12.59
CA GLY A 77 -9.68 21.01 11.42
C GLY A 77 -9.87 22.30 10.62
N GLU A 78 -9.66 23.51 11.15
CA GLU A 78 -10.04 24.74 10.42
C GLU A 78 -9.29 24.93 9.08
N GLU A 79 -8.05 24.44 8.94
CA GLU A 79 -7.28 24.51 7.69
C GLU A 79 -7.43 23.27 6.79
N LEU A 80 -7.80 22.11 7.36
CA LEU A 80 -8.00 20.85 6.63
C LEU A 80 -9.47 20.57 6.28
N GLN A 81 -10.38 21.42 6.77
CA GLN A 81 -11.79 21.47 6.42
C GLN A 81 -11.99 22.63 5.43
N PRO A 82 -11.82 22.43 4.11
CA PRO A 82 -12.19 23.46 3.13
C PRO A 82 -13.69 23.81 3.18
N MET A 83 -14.48 23.09 3.99
CA MET A 83 -15.88 23.36 4.25
C MET A 83 -16.10 23.28 5.76
N ASN A 84 -16.63 24.33 6.37
CA ASN A 84 -17.01 24.42 7.78
C ASN A 84 -18.12 23.40 8.12
N VAL A 85 -17.76 22.11 8.26
CA VAL A 85 -18.71 20.99 8.28
C VAL A 85 -18.81 20.32 9.65
N SER A 86 -19.93 19.65 9.93
CA SER A 86 -20.13 18.91 11.18
C SER A 86 -19.15 17.75 11.32
N GLU A 87 -18.94 17.26 12.55
CA GLU A 87 -18.09 16.09 12.83
C GLU A 87 -18.46 14.86 11.97
N SER A 88 -19.76 14.65 11.73
CA SER A 88 -20.26 13.59 10.84
C SER A 88 -19.87 13.79 9.37
N GLN A 89 -19.85 15.02 8.89
CA GLN A 89 -19.43 15.36 7.53
C GLN A 89 -17.91 15.24 7.37
N GLY A 90 -17.14 15.62 8.40
CA GLY A 90 -15.70 15.39 8.47
C GLY A 90 -15.35 13.90 8.39
N ARG A 91 -16.00 13.06 9.19
CA ARG A 91 -15.84 11.59 9.13
C ARG A 91 -16.20 11.03 7.75
N ALA A 92 -17.33 11.44 7.18
CA ALA A 92 -17.74 11.01 5.85
C ALA A 92 -16.71 11.39 4.77
N HIS A 93 -16.06 12.55 4.88
CA HIS A 93 -14.99 12.95 3.97
C HIS A 93 -13.75 12.06 4.12
N VAL A 94 -13.33 11.75 5.35
CA VAL A 94 -12.21 10.82 5.59
C VAL A 94 -12.53 9.42 5.04
N ASP A 95 -13.75 8.91 5.27
CA ASP A 95 -14.18 7.62 4.71
C ASP A 95 -14.16 7.62 3.18
N HIS A 96 -14.61 8.71 2.55
CA HIS A 96 -14.55 8.90 1.11
C HIS A 96 -13.10 8.91 0.59
N CYS A 97 -12.17 9.57 1.30
CA CYS A 97 -10.76 9.57 0.96
C CYS A 97 -10.14 8.16 1.06
N VAL A 98 -10.45 7.43 2.14
CA VAL A 98 -10.00 6.03 2.33
C VAL A 98 -10.51 5.15 1.20
N GLU A 99 -11.79 5.27 0.83
CA GLU A 99 -12.37 4.49 -0.27
C GLU A 99 -11.73 4.83 -1.62
N THR A 100 -11.50 6.12 -1.90
CA THR A 100 -10.83 6.57 -3.12
C THR A 100 -9.42 5.99 -3.23
N LEU A 101 -8.66 6.02 -2.14
CA LEU A 101 -7.33 5.40 -2.08
C LEU A 101 -7.40 3.89 -2.26
N ARG A 102 -8.34 3.21 -1.60
CA ARG A 102 -8.53 1.75 -1.73
C ARG A 102 -8.77 1.36 -3.19
N LEU A 103 -9.67 2.05 -3.88
CA LEU A 103 -9.95 1.83 -5.29
C LEU A 103 -8.72 2.11 -6.17
N SER A 104 -7.97 3.18 -5.89
CA SER A 104 -6.76 3.52 -6.63
C SER A 104 -5.66 2.46 -6.46
N LEU A 105 -5.42 1.98 -5.23
CA LEU A 105 -4.44 0.92 -4.95
C LEU A 105 -4.78 -0.37 -5.70
N MET A 106 -6.05 -0.77 -5.70
CA MET A 106 -6.52 -1.93 -6.47
C MET A 106 -6.44 -1.72 -7.99
N CYS A 107 -6.73 -0.51 -8.46
CA CYS A 107 -6.68 -0.18 -9.89
C CYS A 107 -5.25 -0.14 -10.43
N PHE A 108 -4.32 0.42 -9.67
CA PHE A 108 -2.92 0.44 -10.04
C PHE A 108 -2.32 -0.97 -9.95
N GLY A 109 -2.64 -1.69 -8.87
CA GLY A 109 -2.30 -3.10 -8.70
C GLY A 109 -0.79 -3.34 -8.75
N ASP A 110 -0.03 -2.74 -7.83
CA ASP A 110 1.41 -2.97 -7.78
C ASP A 110 1.71 -4.44 -7.45
N VAL A 111 2.20 -5.17 -8.47
CA VAL A 111 2.55 -6.59 -8.38
C VAL A 111 4.03 -6.81 -7.99
N THR A 112 4.76 -5.75 -7.65
CA THR A 112 6.16 -5.85 -7.22
C THR A 112 6.26 -6.78 -6.00
N PRO A 113 7.11 -7.83 -6.05
CA PRO A 113 7.32 -8.68 -4.90
C PRO A 113 8.09 -7.95 -3.80
N MET A 114 7.45 -7.78 -2.64
CA MET A 114 8.08 -7.28 -1.42
C MET A 114 8.74 -8.45 -0.69
N LEU A 115 10.07 -8.48 -0.71
CA LEU A 115 10.85 -9.52 -0.03
C LEU A 115 10.91 -9.27 1.48
N LEU A 116 11.25 -10.31 2.22
CA LEU A 116 11.49 -10.22 3.66
C LEU A 116 12.94 -10.57 3.98
N PHE A 117 13.66 -9.64 4.61
CA PHE A 117 14.94 -9.96 5.24
C PHE A 117 14.72 -10.91 6.40
N THR A 118 15.65 -11.84 6.66
CA THR A 118 15.52 -12.79 7.77
C THR A 118 16.85 -13.01 8.49
N GLN A 119 16.79 -13.13 9.83
CA GLN A 119 17.98 -13.40 10.64
C GLN A 119 18.30 -14.89 10.73
N ASP A 120 17.29 -15.73 10.95
CA ASP A 120 17.43 -17.18 11.17
C ASP A 120 16.70 -18.04 10.11
N GLY A 121 16.08 -17.43 9.11
CA GLY A 121 15.31 -18.13 8.09
C GLY A 121 13.85 -18.37 8.47
N THR A 122 13.37 -17.80 9.59
CA THR A 122 11.96 -17.88 10.00
C THR A 122 11.22 -16.57 9.77
N LEU A 123 9.90 -16.66 9.60
CA LEU A 123 9.05 -15.49 9.40
C LEU A 123 9.03 -14.55 10.63
N ASN A 124 9.13 -15.11 11.84
CA ASN A 124 9.07 -14.32 13.08
C ASN A 124 10.28 -13.39 13.28
N THR A 125 11.41 -13.71 12.66
CA THR A 125 12.61 -12.85 12.67
C THR A 125 12.74 -12.00 11.40
N SER A 126 11.68 -11.98 10.59
CA SER A 126 11.73 -11.34 9.28
C SER A 126 11.16 -9.93 9.29
N THR A 127 11.73 -9.06 8.46
CA THR A 127 11.29 -7.67 8.26
C THR A 127 11.14 -7.37 6.78
N ALA A 128 10.17 -6.51 6.44
CA ALA A 128 9.92 -6.12 5.06
C ALA A 128 11.10 -5.33 4.45
N ASP A 129 11.51 -5.70 3.25
CA ASP A 129 12.46 -4.96 2.42
C ASP A 129 11.70 -3.99 1.50
N PHE A 130 11.51 -2.76 1.96
CA PHE A 130 10.84 -1.70 1.18
C PHE A 130 11.68 -1.15 0.03
N ASN A 131 12.97 -1.52 -0.07
CA ASN A 131 13.88 -0.90 -1.03
C ASN A 131 13.90 -1.66 -2.37
N VAL A 132 12.75 -2.05 -2.92
CA VAL A 132 12.67 -2.82 -4.19
C VAL A 132 12.43 -1.89 -5.39
N HIS A 133 12.84 -2.33 -6.58
CA HIS A 133 12.51 -1.60 -7.81
C HIS A 133 11.06 -1.82 -8.21
N HIS A 134 10.24 -0.78 -8.10
CA HIS A 134 8.86 -0.76 -8.57
C HIS A 134 8.78 -0.36 -10.05
N LYS A 135 7.74 -0.83 -10.73
CA LYS A 135 7.40 -0.37 -12.08
C LYS A 135 6.25 0.64 -12.02
N CYS A 136 6.59 1.92 -12.11
CA CYS A 136 5.62 3.00 -12.03
C CYS A 136 5.11 3.48 -13.40
N ARG A 137 3.93 4.12 -13.41
CA ARG A 137 3.54 4.98 -14.54
C ARG A 137 4.49 6.18 -14.61
N ASN A 138 4.73 6.70 -15.80
CA ASN A 138 5.64 7.83 -15.99
C ASN A 138 4.98 9.12 -15.45
N TYR A 139 5.50 9.62 -14.33
CA TYR A 139 5.01 10.83 -13.67
C TYR A 139 5.03 12.06 -14.60
N GLU A 140 6.14 12.30 -15.29
CA GLU A 140 6.28 13.48 -16.15
C GLU A 140 5.32 13.45 -17.33
N GLN A 141 5.06 12.29 -17.92
CA GLN A 141 4.09 12.17 -19.01
C GLN A 141 2.67 12.48 -18.52
N ILE A 142 2.31 12.01 -17.31
CA ILE A 142 1.01 12.31 -16.71
C ILE A 142 0.90 13.82 -16.43
N ARG A 143 1.93 14.40 -15.79
CA ARG A 143 1.97 15.84 -15.48
C ARG A 143 1.85 16.68 -16.76
N ASN A 144 2.66 16.40 -17.77
CA ASN A 144 2.65 17.13 -19.04
C ASN A 144 1.30 17.00 -19.77
N PHE A 145 0.65 15.84 -19.71
CA PHE A 145 -0.70 15.66 -20.27
C PHE A 145 -1.73 16.54 -19.55
N VAL A 146 -1.70 16.58 -18.21
CA VAL A 146 -2.60 17.41 -17.41
C VAL A 146 -2.38 18.89 -17.72
N ASP A 147 -1.13 19.35 -17.71
CA ASP A 147 -0.78 20.75 -18.00
C ASP A 147 -1.25 21.18 -19.41
N ALA A 148 -1.11 20.31 -20.41
CA ALA A 148 -1.54 20.58 -21.78
C ALA A 148 -3.07 20.49 -21.98
N SER A 149 -3.79 19.82 -21.08
CA SER A 149 -5.24 19.57 -21.17
C SER A 149 -6.04 20.34 -20.13
N ALA A 150 -5.42 21.29 -19.42
CA ALA A 150 -6.02 22.03 -18.33
C ALA A 150 -7.25 22.83 -18.80
N VAL A 151 -8.33 22.76 -18.03
CA VAL A 151 -9.57 23.52 -18.24
C VAL A 151 -10.09 24.04 -16.92
N ASP A 152 -10.64 25.25 -16.91
CA ASP A 152 -11.23 25.85 -15.72
C ASP A 152 -12.64 25.29 -15.46
N PRO A 153 -13.03 25.10 -14.19
CA PRO A 153 -14.39 24.71 -13.86
C PRO A 153 -15.37 25.86 -14.16
N VAL A 154 -16.60 25.51 -14.55
CA VAL A 154 -17.69 26.50 -14.66
C VAL A 154 -18.04 26.97 -13.24
N ILE A 155 -17.88 28.27 -12.98
CA ILE A 155 -18.31 28.91 -11.74
C ILE A 155 -19.67 29.56 -12.02
N ALA A 156 -20.70 29.13 -11.29
CA ALA A 156 -22.07 29.67 -11.32
C ALA A 156 -22.34 30.50 -10.05
#